data_AF-A0A5N5HMH8-F1
#
_entry.id   AF-A0A5N5HMH8-F1
#
_cell.length_a   1.000
_cell.length_b   1.000
_cell.length_c   1.000
_cell.angle_alpha   90.00
_cell.angle_beta   90.00
_cell.angle_gamma   90.00
#
_symmetry.space_group_name_H-M   'P 1'
#
loop_
_entity.id
_entity.type
_entity.pdbx_description
1 polymer ?
#
loop_
_entity_poly.entity_id
_entity_poly.type
_entity_poly.pdbx_seq_one_letter_code
_entity_poly.pdbx_strand_id
1 'polypeptide(L)'
;MNKDVIVLIIMESDLFGNEHTIFIGRYDIIEFCYMAEISTICISIYIRQLLSILKKNNLDGLCEFIDPGRISQKVVQLFMFCRFHWLLAIIYPSNELIYYMDSPTLKMFKTQKGIKDRKKNQLESSKGKEHCCPLQEGIVEREYYVMKYMKEIIDDPNCSIITNFKEKAIYTQHEFDALRMQWDEYVDDFIPIDETLD
;
A
#
# COMPACT_ATOMS: atom_id res chain seq x y z
N MET A 1 32.70 -7.73 -15.77
CA MET A 1 31.75 -8.04 -14.67
C MET A 1 30.66 -6.99 -14.76
N ASN A 2 29.42 -7.37 -15.05
CA ASN A 2 28.30 -6.43 -14.89
C ASN A 2 28.28 -6.04 -13.42
N LYS A 3 28.48 -4.75 -13.13
CA LYS A 3 28.16 -4.25 -11.79
C LYS A 3 26.65 -4.39 -11.67
N ASP A 4 26.19 -5.18 -10.71
CA ASP A 4 24.76 -5.21 -10.40
C ASP A 4 24.34 -3.79 -10.05
N VAL A 5 23.39 -3.25 -10.80
CA VAL A 5 22.82 -1.94 -10.52
C VAL A 5 22.03 -2.09 -9.23
N ILE A 6 22.56 -1.46 -8.18
CA ILE A 6 21.93 -1.37 -6.87
C ILE A 6 21.66 0.11 -6.66
N VAL A 7 20.38 0.45 -6.53
CA VAL A 7 19.93 1.81 -6.25
C VAL A 7 19.69 1.92 -4.75
N LEU A 8 20.33 2.90 -4.12
CA LEU A 8 20.21 3.17 -2.68
C LEU A 8 19.15 4.26 -2.49
N ILE A 9 18.13 3.96 -1.68
CA ILE A 9 17.05 4.91 -1.40
C ILE A 9 16.97 5.10 0.10
N ILE A 10 17.05 6.37 0.53
CA ILE A 10 16.89 6.76 1.93
C ILE A 10 15.40 6.85 2.23
N MET A 11 14.95 6.13 3.27
CA MET A 11 13.64 6.26 3.89
C MET A 11 13.79 7.24 5.04
N GLU A 12 13.24 8.45 4.88
CA GLU A 12 13.35 9.52 5.87
C GLU A 12 12.58 9.17 7.16
N SER A 13 13.01 9.75 8.29
CA SER A 13 12.36 9.50 9.58
C SER A 13 10.87 9.91 9.63
N ASP A 14 10.45 10.82 8.77
CA ASP A 14 9.05 11.26 8.66
C ASP A 14 8.15 10.29 7.86
N LEU A 15 8.73 9.27 7.22
CA LEU A 15 7.99 8.27 6.46
C LEU A 15 7.49 7.13 7.37
N PHE A 16 8.39 6.55 8.16
CA PHE A 16 8.13 5.36 8.97
C PHE A 16 8.46 5.54 10.47
N GLY A 17 8.82 6.76 10.88
CA GLY A 17 9.25 7.06 12.25
C GLY A 17 10.73 6.73 12.54
N ASN A 18 11.46 6.19 11.57
CA ASN A 18 12.89 5.91 11.67
C ASN A 18 13.60 6.05 10.31
N GLU A 19 14.69 6.80 10.30
CA GLU A 19 15.53 6.89 9.11
C GLU A 19 16.28 5.57 8.87
N HIS A 20 16.26 5.08 7.64
CA HIS A 20 17.05 3.93 7.21
C HIS A 20 17.23 3.91 5.69
N THR A 21 18.19 3.16 5.19
CA THR A 21 18.42 2.98 3.75
C THR A 21 17.94 1.61 3.31
N ILE A 22 17.23 1.57 2.19
CA ILE A 22 16.89 0.33 1.49
C ILE A 22 17.67 0.24 0.18
N PHE A 23 17.80 -0.98 -0.32
CA PHE A 23 18.50 -1.28 -1.55
C PHE A 23 17.52 -1.93 -2.50
N ILE A 24 17.37 -1.38 -3.70
CA ILE A 24 16.62 -2.03 -4.76
C ILE A 24 17.60 -2.53 -5.83
N GLY A 25 17.51 -3.82 -6.14
CA GLY A 25 18.36 -4.45 -7.13
C GLY A 25 17.69 -4.53 -8.49
N ARG A 26 18.49 -4.87 -9.50
CA ARG A 26 17.99 -5.16 -10.86
C ARG A 26 16.84 -6.17 -10.90
N TYR A 27 16.85 -7.18 -10.03
CA TYR A 27 15.79 -8.20 -10.01
C TYR A 27 14.44 -7.63 -9.57
N ASP A 28 14.43 -6.83 -8.51
CA ASP A 28 13.21 -6.16 -8.03
C ASP A 28 12.59 -5.27 -9.13
N ILE A 29 13.44 -4.51 -9.85
CA ILE A 29 13.01 -3.66 -10.97
C ILE A 29 12.41 -4.51 -12.09
N ILE A 30 13.11 -5.57 -12.50
CA ILE A 30 12.65 -6.49 -13.55
C ILE A 30 11.30 -7.12 -13.18
N GLU A 31 11.18 -7.65 -11.96
CA GLU A 31 9.94 -8.28 -11.47
C GLU A 31 8.78 -7.28 -11.49
N PHE A 32 9.02 -6.04 -11.06
CA PHE A 32 8.04 -4.97 -11.11
C PHE A 32 7.64 -4.62 -12.56
N CYS A 33 8.60 -4.52 -13.48
CA CYS A 33 8.33 -4.26 -14.91
C CYS A 33 7.55 -5.39 -15.60
N TYR A 34 7.76 -6.65 -15.20
CA TYR A 34 7.05 -7.80 -15.76
C TYR A 34 5.72 -8.13 -15.07
N MET A 35 5.27 -7.27 -14.15
CA MET A 35 4.06 -7.52 -13.36
C MET A 35 4.12 -8.87 -12.62
N ALA A 36 5.31 -9.22 -12.12
CA ALA A 36 5.53 -10.38 -11.28
C ALA A 36 5.21 -10.06 -9.82
N GLU A 37 5.33 -11.07 -8.94
CA GLU A 37 5.27 -10.86 -7.49
C GLU A 37 6.41 -9.91 -7.08
N ILE A 38 6.07 -8.84 -6.36
CA ILE A 38 7.03 -7.79 -6.00
C ILE A 38 7.43 -7.89 -4.54
N SER A 39 8.67 -7.52 -4.25
CA SER A 39 9.21 -7.53 -2.90
C SER A 39 8.59 -6.43 -2.03
N THR A 40 8.71 -6.57 -0.72
CA THR A 40 8.33 -5.53 0.26
C THR A 40 9.08 -4.22 0.03
N ILE A 41 10.27 -4.28 -0.60
CA ILE A 41 11.11 -3.14 -0.96
C ILE A 41 10.38 -2.24 -1.97
N CYS A 42 9.81 -2.82 -3.04
CA CYS A 42 9.05 -2.08 -4.04
C CYS A 42 7.86 -1.34 -3.42
N ILE A 43 7.19 -1.96 -2.45
CA ILE A 43 6.05 -1.37 -1.73
C ILE A 43 6.51 -0.25 -0.79
N SER A 44 7.63 -0.40 -0.07
CA SER A 44 8.21 0.69 0.72
C SER A 44 8.57 1.91 -0.14
N ILE A 45 9.15 1.69 -1.32
CA ILE A 45 9.46 2.76 -2.28
C ILE A 45 8.19 3.46 -2.73
N TYR A 46 7.14 2.69 -3.02
CA TYR A 46 5.87 3.26 -3.43
C TYR A 46 5.20 4.08 -2.34
N ILE A 47 5.24 3.62 -1.08
CA ILE A 47 4.74 4.40 0.06
C ILE A 47 5.51 5.72 0.18
N ARG A 48 6.83 5.70 -0.02
CA ARG A 48 7.66 6.92 -0.06
C ARG A 48 7.24 7.86 -1.18
N GLN A 49 6.99 7.34 -2.39
CA GLN A 49 6.47 8.11 -3.51
C GLN A 49 5.14 8.79 -3.16
N LEU A 50 4.20 8.04 -2.56
CA LEU A 50 2.91 8.55 -2.13
C LEU A 50 3.03 9.68 -1.10
N LEU A 51 3.94 9.54 -0.12
CA LEU A 51 4.21 10.62 0.84
C LEU A 51 4.80 11.86 0.13
N SER A 52 5.70 11.68 -0.84
CA SER A 52 6.23 12.79 -1.65
C SER A 52 5.12 13.55 -2.39
N ILE A 53 4.14 12.83 -2.95
CA ILE A 53 2.95 13.41 -3.58
C ILE A 53 2.13 14.21 -2.57
N LEU A 54 1.91 13.66 -1.37
CA LEU A 54 1.18 14.35 -0.29
C LEU A 54 1.89 15.64 0.14
N LYS A 55 3.21 15.58 0.40
CA LYS A 55 4.03 16.75 0.74
C LYS A 55 3.97 17.82 -0.34
N LYS A 56 4.10 17.44 -1.61
CA LYS A 56 4.01 18.36 -2.76
C LYS A 56 2.66 19.09 -2.82
N ASN A 57 1.59 18.44 -2.36
CA ASN A 57 0.24 19.01 -2.32
C ASN A 57 -0.12 19.66 -0.96
N ASN A 58 0.81 19.71 0.01
CA ASN A 58 0.57 20.16 1.40
C ASN A 58 -0.52 19.34 2.13
N LEU A 59 -0.54 18.02 1.90
CA LEU A 59 -1.50 17.06 2.45
C LEU A 59 -0.84 15.99 3.33
N ASP A 60 0.44 16.15 3.66
CA ASP A 60 1.26 15.21 4.44
C ASP A 60 0.83 15.04 5.90
N GLY A 61 -0.05 15.91 6.41
CA GLY A 61 -0.72 15.74 7.70
C GLY A 61 -2.00 14.89 7.67
N LEU A 62 -2.43 14.41 6.49
CA LEU A 62 -3.69 13.65 6.37
C LEU A 62 -3.56 12.18 6.76
N CYS A 63 -2.39 11.58 6.59
CA CYS A 63 -2.15 10.18 6.90
C CYS A 63 -0.68 9.92 7.27
N GLU A 64 -0.46 8.88 8.07
CA GLU A 64 0.87 8.40 8.45
C GLU A 64 1.03 6.95 7.98
N PHE A 65 2.24 6.59 7.53
CA PHE A 65 2.56 5.24 7.06
C PHE A 65 3.38 4.46 8.09
N ILE A 66 3.32 3.12 8.00
CA ILE A 66 4.09 2.21 8.84
C ILE A 66 4.98 1.33 7.96
N ASP A 67 6.20 1.08 8.42
CA ASP A 67 7.17 0.24 7.71
C ASP A 67 6.62 -1.19 7.50
N PRO A 68 6.44 -1.64 6.25
CA PRO A 68 5.94 -2.98 5.96
C PRO A 68 6.92 -4.08 6.40
N GLY A 69 8.22 -3.80 6.47
CA GLY A 69 9.26 -4.74 6.87
C GLY A 69 9.30 -5.03 8.38
N ARG A 70 8.63 -4.21 9.21
CA ARG A 70 8.65 -4.35 10.68
C ARG A 70 7.43 -5.07 11.25
N ILE A 71 6.56 -5.63 10.41
CA ILE A 71 5.33 -6.33 10.81
C ILE A 71 5.61 -7.79 11.25
N SER A 72 6.61 -7.98 12.12
CA SER A 72 6.85 -9.26 12.79
C SER A 72 6.54 -9.12 14.28
N GLN A 73 5.33 -9.56 14.64
CA GLN A 73 4.81 -9.74 16.00
C GLN A 73 4.60 -8.48 16.86
N LYS A 74 3.31 -8.13 17.00
CA LYS A 74 2.67 -7.21 17.96
C LYS A 74 2.63 -5.71 17.56
N VAL A 75 1.37 -5.27 17.40
CA VAL A 75 0.82 -3.89 17.46
C VAL A 75 0.69 -3.09 16.13
N VAL A 76 -0.57 -3.01 15.66
CA VAL A 76 -1.39 -1.92 15.02
C VAL A 76 -0.68 -0.74 14.30
N GLN A 77 -1.03 -0.25 13.10
CA GLN A 77 -1.54 -0.80 11.81
C GLN A 77 -1.71 0.37 10.79
N LEU A 78 -0.95 0.39 9.68
CA LEU A 78 -1.41 0.88 8.36
C LEU A 78 -1.08 -0.14 7.24
N PHE A 79 -0.26 -1.14 7.51
CA PHE A 79 -0.06 -2.30 6.66
C PHE A 79 -0.11 -3.54 7.54
N MET A 80 -0.79 -4.59 7.08
CA MET A 80 -0.71 -5.89 7.74
C MET A 80 -0.30 -6.93 6.71
N PHE A 81 1.00 -7.21 6.63
CA PHE A 81 1.52 -8.45 6.06
C PHE A 81 1.24 -9.58 7.04
N CYS A 82 0.33 -10.51 6.71
CA CYS A 82 0.11 -11.69 7.54
C CYS A 82 0.15 -12.95 6.68
N ARG A 83 1.29 -13.66 6.73
CA ARG A 83 1.49 -15.01 6.20
C ARG A 83 1.12 -15.20 4.72
N PHE A 84 1.84 -14.51 3.82
CA PHE A 84 1.74 -14.65 2.36
C PHE A 84 0.45 -14.07 1.74
N HIS A 85 -0.14 -13.07 2.40
CA HIS A 85 -1.26 -12.30 1.86
C HIS A 85 -1.06 -10.81 2.18
N TRP A 86 -1.22 -9.97 1.17
CA TRP A 86 -1.23 -8.52 1.32
C TRP A 86 -2.61 -8.03 1.75
N LEU A 87 -2.64 -7.14 2.73
CA LEU A 87 -3.86 -6.57 3.29
C LEU A 87 -3.59 -5.11 3.63
N LEU A 88 -4.49 -4.22 3.22
CA LEU A 88 -4.46 -2.83 3.63
C LEU A 88 -5.36 -2.64 4.85
N ALA A 89 -4.81 -2.09 5.93
CA ALA A 89 -5.56 -1.75 7.14
C ALA A 89 -5.60 -0.23 7.28
N ILE A 90 -6.80 0.37 7.32
CA ILE A 90 -6.97 1.82 7.46
C ILE A 90 -7.57 2.07 8.84
N ILE A 91 -6.87 2.86 9.66
CA ILE A 91 -7.35 3.27 10.97
C ILE A 91 -7.85 4.71 10.89
N TYR A 92 -9.06 4.94 11.37
CA TYR A 92 -9.57 6.28 11.64
C TYR A 92 -9.71 6.45 13.15
N PRO A 93 -8.67 6.99 13.83
CA PRO A 93 -8.69 7.15 15.29
C PRO A 93 -9.85 8.03 15.76
N SER A 94 -10.18 9.06 14.99
CA SER A 94 -11.27 10.01 15.27
C SER A 94 -12.65 9.32 15.37
N ASN A 95 -12.85 8.25 14.62
CA ASN A 95 -14.13 7.56 14.51
C ASN A 95 -14.13 6.16 15.17
N GLU A 96 -13.01 5.75 15.78
CA GLU A 96 -12.82 4.40 16.33
C GLU A 96 -13.12 3.29 15.29
N LEU A 97 -12.71 3.52 14.04
CA LEU A 97 -12.93 2.60 12.90
C LEU A 97 -11.64 2.00 12.39
N ILE A 98 -11.69 0.72 12.04
CA ILE A 98 -10.63 0.03 11.31
C ILE A 98 -11.25 -0.65 10.09
N TYR A 99 -10.73 -0.35 8.90
CA TYR A 99 -11.08 -1.00 7.65
C TYR A 99 -9.97 -1.98 7.26
N TYR A 100 -10.33 -3.20 6.91
CA TYR A 100 -9.43 -4.18 6.31
C TYR A 100 -9.85 -4.42 4.87
N MET A 101 -8.97 -4.10 3.94
CA MET A 101 -9.12 -4.31 2.50
C MET A 101 -8.33 -5.53 2.08
N ASP A 102 -9.05 -6.63 1.84
CA ASP A 102 -8.54 -7.95 1.47
C ASP A 102 -9.23 -8.42 0.19
N SER A 103 -8.74 -8.08 -1.00
CA SER A 103 -9.50 -8.37 -2.25
C SER A 103 -10.00 -9.82 -2.29
N PRO A 104 -11.31 -10.08 -2.52
CA PRO A 104 -12.40 -9.14 -2.82
C PRO A 104 -13.20 -8.62 -1.59
N THR A 105 -12.83 -9.04 -0.39
CA THR A 105 -13.49 -8.68 0.86
C THR A 105 -12.98 -7.37 1.49
N LEU A 106 -13.86 -6.37 1.54
CA LEU A 106 -13.75 -5.28 2.51
C LEU A 106 -14.40 -5.72 3.83
N LYS A 107 -13.68 -5.64 4.93
CA LYS A 107 -14.25 -5.83 6.28
C LYS A 107 -14.03 -4.57 7.10
N MET A 108 -15.13 -3.91 7.48
CA MET A 108 -15.10 -2.80 8.42
C MET A 108 -15.37 -3.30 9.84
N PHE A 109 -14.53 -2.90 10.80
CA PHE A 109 -14.76 -3.14 12.22
C PHE A 109 -14.85 -1.79 12.95
N LYS A 110 -15.85 -1.66 13.83
CA LYS A 110 -15.88 -0.61 14.85
C LYS A 110 -15.21 -1.15 16.10
N THR A 111 -14.19 -0.46 16.61
CA THR A 111 -13.57 -0.86 17.89
C THR A 111 -14.49 -0.46 19.04
N GLN A 112 -15.41 -1.33 19.45
CA GLN A 112 -16.16 -1.08 20.68
C GLN A 112 -15.27 -1.34 21.91
N LYS A 113 -15.31 -0.36 22.83
CA LYS A 113 -14.74 -0.28 24.19
C LYS A 113 -14.37 -1.59 24.87
N GLY A 114 -13.23 -1.51 25.57
CA GLY A 114 -12.49 -2.62 26.17
C GLY A 114 -13.27 -3.69 26.92
N ILE A 115 -12.82 -4.94 26.72
CA ILE A 115 -12.69 -6.07 27.66
C ILE A 115 -13.91 -6.51 28.50
N LYS A 116 -15.03 -5.79 28.59
CA LYS A 116 -16.13 -6.15 29.50
C LYS A 116 -17.48 -6.51 28.90
N ASP A 117 -17.70 -6.40 27.58
CA ASP A 117 -18.94 -6.91 26.99
C ASP A 117 -18.67 -7.86 25.82
N ARG A 118 -18.50 -9.13 26.17
CA ARG A 118 -18.52 -10.30 25.27
C ARG A 118 -19.94 -10.58 24.72
N LYS A 119 -20.74 -9.54 24.45
CA LYS A 119 -22.05 -9.66 23.83
C LYS A 119 -21.97 -9.18 22.38
N LYS A 120 -21.65 -10.12 21.51
CA LYS A 120 -22.23 -10.26 20.17
C LYS A 120 -22.31 -8.95 19.37
N ASN A 121 -21.16 -8.34 19.07
CA ASN A 121 -21.05 -7.50 17.86
C ASN A 121 -20.95 -8.42 16.64
N GLN A 122 -22.04 -9.17 16.39
CA GLN A 122 -22.30 -9.72 15.09
C GLN A 122 -22.57 -8.53 14.17
N LEU A 123 -21.57 -8.22 13.35
CA LEU A 123 -21.70 -8.18 11.91
C LEU A 123 -23.08 -7.65 11.45
N GLU A 124 -23.19 -6.35 11.16
CA GLU A 124 -24.11 -5.93 10.10
C GLU A 124 -23.50 -6.36 8.76
N SER A 125 -23.50 -7.68 8.53
CA SER A 125 -23.62 -8.21 7.18
C SER A 125 -25.11 -8.20 6.94
N SER A 126 -25.58 -7.15 6.27
CA SER A 126 -26.69 -7.32 5.35
C SER A 126 -26.48 -8.66 4.62
N LYS A 127 -27.47 -9.55 4.70
CA LYS A 127 -27.44 -10.86 4.06
C LYS A 127 -27.11 -10.70 2.57
N GLY A 128 -25.87 -10.96 2.21
CA GLY A 128 -25.34 -10.89 0.85
C GLY A 128 -23.81 -10.80 0.94
N LYS A 129 -23.09 -11.58 0.14
CA LYS A 129 -21.64 -11.37 -0.04
C LYS A 129 -21.48 -10.06 -0.81
N GLU A 130 -21.50 -8.95 -0.11
CA GLU A 130 -21.32 -7.62 -0.70
C GLU A 130 -19.83 -7.49 -1.05
N HIS A 131 -19.52 -7.59 -2.35
CA HIS A 131 -18.18 -7.36 -2.87
C HIS A 131 -17.93 -5.86 -2.76
N CYS A 132 -17.19 -5.48 -1.73
CA CYS A 132 -16.98 -4.07 -1.39
C CYS A 132 -15.62 -3.54 -1.86
N CYS A 133 -14.84 -4.38 -2.54
CA CYS A 133 -13.56 -4.04 -3.17
C CYS A 133 -13.48 -4.71 -4.55
N PRO A 134 -12.72 -4.11 -5.50
CA PRO A 134 -12.38 -4.73 -6.77
C PRO A 134 -11.88 -6.17 -6.59
N LEU A 135 -12.47 -7.09 -7.35
CA LEU A 135 -12.17 -8.52 -7.38
C LEU A 135 -10.83 -8.76 -8.06
N GLN A 136 -9.98 -9.49 -7.35
CA GLN A 136 -8.71 -9.98 -7.85
C GLN A 136 -8.87 -11.33 -8.56
N GLU A 137 -8.26 -11.48 -9.73
CA GLU A 137 -8.34 -12.70 -10.54
C GLU A 137 -7.15 -13.65 -10.29
N GLY A 138 -5.97 -13.13 -9.94
CA GLY A 138 -4.75 -13.94 -9.73
C GLY A 138 -3.91 -13.57 -8.50
N ILE A 139 -3.11 -14.51 -7.97
CA ILE A 139 -2.32 -14.34 -6.73
C ILE A 139 -1.25 -13.25 -6.86
N VAL A 140 -0.65 -13.10 -8.03
CA VAL A 140 0.42 -12.14 -8.34
C VAL A 140 -0.08 -10.69 -8.31
N GLU A 141 -1.39 -10.48 -8.44
CA GLU A 141 -1.96 -9.13 -8.53
C GLU A 141 -2.15 -8.50 -7.14
N ARG A 142 -2.05 -9.27 -6.04
CA ARG A 142 -2.39 -8.82 -4.67
C ARG A 142 -1.69 -7.53 -4.27
N GLU A 143 -0.39 -7.49 -4.52
CA GLU A 143 0.50 -6.38 -4.24
C GLU A 143 0.03 -5.12 -4.97
N TYR A 144 -0.27 -5.26 -6.27
CA TYR A 144 -0.71 -4.16 -7.12
C TYR A 144 -2.10 -3.65 -6.75
N TYR A 145 -3.01 -4.53 -6.30
CA TYR A 145 -4.30 -4.12 -5.75
C TYR A 145 -4.11 -3.26 -4.51
N VAL A 146 -3.22 -3.64 -3.59
CA VAL A 146 -2.90 -2.84 -2.40
C VAL A 146 -2.30 -1.48 -2.77
N MET A 147 -1.39 -1.45 -3.74
CA MET A 147 -0.85 -0.19 -4.26
C MET A 147 -1.95 0.71 -4.86
N LYS A 148 -2.85 0.13 -5.65
CA LYS A 148 -4.02 0.84 -6.21
C LYS A 148 -4.95 1.38 -5.13
N TYR A 149 -5.24 0.59 -4.10
CA TYR A 149 -6.06 1.04 -2.98
C TYR A 149 -5.45 2.25 -2.29
N MET A 150 -4.15 2.21 -1.98
CA MET A 150 -3.45 3.35 -1.37
C MET A 150 -3.52 4.61 -2.24
N LYS A 151 -3.27 4.47 -3.55
CA LYS A 151 -3.31 5.61 -4.48
C LYS A 151 -4.68 6.26 -4.49
N GLU A 152 -5.73 5.46 -4.63
CA GLU A 152 -7.10 5.95 -4.76
C GLU A 152 -7.61 6.57 -3.44
N ILE A 153 -7.11 6.11 -2.27
CA ILE A 153 -7.36 6.75 -0.97
C ILE A 153 -6.68 8.11 -0.87
N ILE A 154 -5.43 8.21 -1.32
CA ILE A 154 -4.66 9.46 -1.25
C ILE A 154 -5.19 10.50 -2.25
N ASP A 155 -5.62 10.05 -3.42
CA ASP A 155 -6.22 10.91 -4.45
C ASP A 155 -7.64 11.37 -4.07
N ASP A 156 -8.29 10.72 -3.10
CA ASP A 156 -9.60 11.12 -2.58
C ASP A 156 -9.50 11.69 -1.15
N PRO A 157 -9.32 13.02 -1.01
CA PRO A 157 -9.19 13.68 0.29
C PRO A 157 -10.45 13.56 1.17
N ASN A 158 -11.60 13.20 0.61
CA ASN A 158 -12.84 13.00 1.36
C ASN A 158 -13.00 11.55 1.88
N CYS A 159 -12.08 10.64 1.53
CA CYS A 159 -12.18 9.20 1.82
C CYS A 159 -13.51 8.57 1.34
N SER A 160 -14.19 9.19 0.38
CA SER A 160 -15.40 8.65 -0.27
C SER A 160 -15.10 7.41 -1.12
N ILE A 161 -13.82 7.14 -1.39
CA ILE A 161 -13.35 5.97 -2.12
C ILE A 161 -13.73 4.68 -1.42
N ILE A 162 -13.90 4.67 -0.09
CA ILE A 162 -14.39 3.51 0.65
C ILE A 162 -15.80 3.11 0.17
N THR A 163 -16.64 4.08 -0.20
CA THR A 163 -17.93 3.81 -0.84
C THR A 163 -17.77 3.47 -2.32
N ASN A 164 -16.84 4.09 -3.05
CA ASN A 164 -16.63 3.85 -4.49
C ASN A 164 -15.99 2.49 -4.80
N PHE A 165 -15.16 1.94 -3.90
CA PHE A 165 -14.62 0.58 -4.03
C PHE A 165 -15.72 -0.49 -4.08
N LYS A 166 -16.91 -0.19 -3.54
CA LYS A 166 -18.07 -1.08 -3.62
C LYS A 166 -18.64 -1.20 -5.03
N GLU A 167 -18.45 -0.18 -5.87
CA GLU A 167 -19.02 -0.14 -7.21
C GLU A 167 -18.04 -0.65 -8.28
N LYS A 168 -16.74 -0.66 -7.98
CA LYS A 168 -15.69 -1.06 -8.92
C LYS A 168 -15.45 -2.57 -8.85
N ALA A 169 -15.74 -3.27 -9.95
CA ALA A 169 -15.72 -4.73 -10.01
C ALA A 169 -14.31 -5.34 -10.08
N ILE A 170 -13.38 -4.76 -10.85
CA ILE A 170 -12.02 -5.28 -11.13
C ILE A 170 -11.15 -4.10 -11.59
N TYR A 171 -9.84 -4.14 -11.33
CA TYR A 171 -8.88 -3.22 -11.96
C TYR A 171 -8.46 -3.71 -13.34
N THR A 172 -8.34 -2.79 -14.29
CA THR A 172 -7.87 -3.08 -15.64
C THR A 172 -6.34 -3.10 -15.71
N GLN A 173 -5.79 -3.83 -16.69
CA GLN A 173 -4.35 -3.84 -16.96
C GLN A 173 -3.79 -2.42 -17.17
N HIS A 174 -4.52 -1.56 -17.88
CA HIS A 174 -4.13 -0.16 -18.10
C HIS A 174 -3.95 0.62 -16.79
N GLU A 175 -4.76 0.36 -15.77
CA GLU A 175 -4.62 1.01 -14.47
C GLU A 175 -3.39 0.52 -13.70
N PHE A 176 -3.02 -0.75 -13.87
CA PHE A 176 -1.76 -1.27 -13.34
C PHE A 176 -0.56 -0.72 -14.11
N ASP A 177 -0.63 -0.64 -15.43
CA ASP A 177 0.42 -0.07 -16.25
C ASP A 177 0.69 1.40 -15.88
N ALA A 178 -0.36 2.20 -15.70
CA ALA A 178 -0.24 3.58 -15.25
C ALA A 178 0.42 3.68 -13.86
N LEU A 179 0.05 2.80 -12.93
CA LEU A 179 0.67 2.74 -11.61
C LEU A 179 2.15 2.37 -11.70
N ARG A 180 2.49 1.40 -12.55
CA ARG A 180 3.87 0.94 -12.72
C ARG A 180 4.76 2.00 -13.37
N MET A 181 4.26 2.70 -14.39
CA MET A 181 4.98 3.81 -15.02
C MET A 181 5.28 4.94 -14.02
N GLN A 182 4.31 5.30 -13.18
CA GLN A 182 4.54 6.32 -12.15
C GLN A 182 5.62 5.89 -11.15
N TRP A 183 5.63 4.62 -10.75
CA TRP A 183 6.65 4.10 -9.84
C TRP A 183 8.03 4.05 -10.51
N ASP A 184 8.09 3.66 -11.79
CA ASP A 184 9.32 3.58 -12.58
C ASP A 184 9.98 4.95 -12.74
N GLU A 185 9.21 5.97 -13.14
CA GLU A 185 9.65 7.37 -13.22
C GLU A 185 10.21 7.85 -11.87
N TYR A 186 9.59 7.44 -10.77
CA TYR A 186 10.06 7.81 -9.43
C TYR A 186 11.36 7.11 -9.04
N VAL A 187 11.56 5.85 -9.44
CA VAL A 187 12.79 5.10 -9.13
C VAL A 187 13.96 5.58 -9.98
N ASP A 188 13.70 5.99 -11.23
CA ASP A 188 14.71 6.53 -12.15
C ASP A 188 15.46 7.73 -11.56
N ASP A 189 14.76 8.59 -10.79
CA ASP A 189 15.34 9.73 -10.07
C ASP A 189 16.45 9.35 -9.07
N PHE A 190 16.54 8.08 -8.65
CA PHE A 190 17.56 7.58 -7.71
C PHE A 190 18.71 6.86 -8.41
N ILE A 191 18.61 6.58 -9.71
CA ILE A 191 19.66 5.91 -10.46
C ILE A 191 20.84 6.89 -10.62
N PRO A 192 22.05 6.56 -10.14
CA PRO A 192 23.20 7.42 -10.34
C PRO A 192 23.47 7.62 -11.82
N ILE A 193 23.56 8.87 -12.28
CA ILE A 193 24.03 9.19 -13.62
C ILE A 193 25.51 8.78 -13.67
N ASP A 194 25.85 7.83 -14.54
CA ASP A 194 27.24 7.46 -14.77
C ASP A 194 27.92 8.60 -15.54
N GLU A 195 28.53 9.55 -14.82
CA GLU A 195 29.33 10.64 -15.39
C GLU A 195 30.63 10.15 -16.10
N THR A 196 30.84 8.83 -16.23
CA THR A 196 32.04 8.27 -16.88
C THR A 196 31.86 7.86 -18.35
N LEU A 197 30.77 8.28 -18.98
CA LEU A 197 30.55 8.17 -20.43
C LEU A 197 30.62 9.54 -21.13
N ASP A 198 31.74 10.23 -20.97
CA ASP A 198 32.22 11.30 -21.87
C ASP A 198 33.66 10.99 -22.33
#